data_AF-A0A7K0U4D8-F1
#
_entry.id   AF-A0A7K0U4D8-F1
#
_cell.length_a   1.000
_cell.length_b   1.000
_cell.length_c   1.000
_cell.angle_alpha   90.00
_cell.angle_beta   90.00
_cell.angle_gamma   90.00
#
_symmetry.space_group_name_H-M   'P 1'
#
loop_
_entity.id
_entity.type
_entity.pdbx_description
1 polymer ?
#
loop_
_entity_poly.entity_id
_entity_poly.type
_entity_poly.pdbx_seq_one_letter_code
_entity_poly.pdbx_strand_id
1 'polypeptide(L)'
;MDSGSDKSIAEIVAGNDLNELLRAINAACARNDWDALVEIGERCERAIDRGFQLWPAAHHAAYRLALEAPSEWAGEVVVDGAAKFAPGPLSEVVAQFHEWAELAPFIPEGPAGAFAMYERVLRGEDLTEYVLDEPDPLDLPRVLQYWEPRYALAEYKPDGASFPSPPPPNFRSQPMAALSKTFEDPESIGALLALVQGWRGSSRTVAQAVAVDGDAASAVAVIDPEVTRMAQISGSDAMAWMAWAASSGGATGRRRGGAIGRLDAWVAVAALAGFEEWPVDPDELGVALSGFDWWCWEPSQPVSGWSLYLAVDDPDTGEAWAIGANDPGEEGDEAESNGTGEDA
;
A
#
# COMPACT_ATOMS: atom_id res chain seq x y z
N MET A 1 31.67 21.93 32.75
CA MET A 1 31.91 22.74 31.54
C MET A 1 32.39 21.77 30.49
N ASP A 2 31.46 21.17 29.78
CA ASP A 2 31.75 20.30 28.65
C ASP A 2 31.43 21.11 27.41
N SER A 3 32.46 21.79 26.88
CA SER A 3 32.36 22.54 25.64
C SER A 3 32.44 21.54 24.48
N GLY A 4 31.36 20.79 24.28
CA GLY A 4 31.16 20.06 23.03
C GLY A 4 31.10 21.09 21.91
N SER A 5 32.10 21.06 21.03
CA SER A 5 32.10 21.84 19.79
C SER A 5 30.82 21.49 19.02
N ASP A 6 29.85 22.41 18.99
CA ASP A 6 28.63 22.28 18.20
C ASP A 6 29.04 22.32 16.73
N LYS A 7 29.28 21.14 16.14
CA LYS A 7 29.68 21.03 14.75
C LYS A 7 28.57 21.63 13.90
N SER A 8 28.92 22.52 13.00
CA SER A 8 27.98 23.00 12.00
C SER A 8 27.48 21.84 11.14
N ILE A 9 26.26 21.95 10.58
CA ILE A 9 25.75 20.94 9.63
C ILE A 9 26.72 20.70 8.47
N ALA A 10 27.48 21.73 8.06
CA ALA A 10 28.53 21.61 7.05
C ALA A 10 29.61 20.59 7.45
N GLU A 11 30.09 20.66 8.69
CA GLU A 11 31.13 19.79 9.22
C GLU A 11 30.61 18.37 9.41
N ILE A 12 29.36 18.21 9.85
CA ILE A 12 28.71 16.91 9.99
C ILE A 12 28.59 16.21 8.63
N VAL A 13 28.08 16.91 7.61
CA VAL A 13 27.95 16.39 6.23
C VAL A 13 29.32 16.06 5.64
N ALA A 14 30.31 16.93 5.80
CA ALA A 14 31.67 16.68 5.31
C ALA A 14 32.32 15.47 5.99
N GLY A 15 31.95 15.18 7.24
CA GLY A 15 32.37 13.99 7.98
C GLY A 15 31.64 12.70 7.59
N ASN A 16 30.60 12.75 6.74
CA ASN A 16 29.72 11.62 6.43
C ASN A 16 29.15 10.94 7.69
N ASP A 17 28.85 11.73 8.72
CA ASP A 17 28.44 11.24 10.04
C ASP A 17 26.90 11.13 10.14
N LEU A 18 26.39 9.96 9.75
CA LEU A 18 24.94 9.69 9.75
C LEU A 18 24.31 9.82 11.15
N ASN A 19 25.02 9.43 12.21
CA ASN A 19 24.46 9.47 13.57
C ASN A 19 24.25 10.91 14.04
N GLU A 20 25.22 11.79 13.80
CA GLU A 20 25.07 13.21 14.12
C GLU A 20 24.00 13.88 13.24
N LEU A 21 23.84 13.46 11.97
CA LEU A 21 22.74 13.95 11.12
C LEU A 21 21.37 13.55 11.66
N LEU A 22 21.19 12.29 12.07
CA LEU A 22 19.93 11.84 12.66
C LEU A 22 19.60 12.59 13.97
N ARG A 23 20.62 12.89 14.79
CA ARG A 23 20.43 13.74 15.98
C ARG A 23 20.05 15.18 15.60
N ALA A 24 20.68 15.75 14.58
CA ALA A 24 20.35 17.08 14.08
C ALA A 24 18.92 17.16 13.54
N ILE A 25 18.47 16.14 12.78
CA ILE A 25 17.09 16.01 12.29
C ILE A 25 16.11 15.97 13.46
N ASN A 26 16.34 15.08 14.44
CA ASN A 26 15.49 14.98 15.63
C ASN A 26 15.43 16.29 16.42
N ALA A 27 16.56 16.99 16.55
CA ALA A 27 16.62 18.27 17.24
C ALA A 27 15.88 19.38 16.49
N ALA A 28 15.94 19.41 15.14
CA ALA A 28 15.18 20.33 14.32
C ALA A 28 13.67 20.10 14.47
N CYS A 29 13.21 18.85 14.36
CA CYS A 29 11.81 18.48 14.55
C CYS A 29 11.30 18.85 15.95
N ALA A 30 12.09 18.56 17.00
CA ALA A 30 11.72 18.91 18.38
C ALA A 30 11.55 20.41 18.63
N ARG A 31 12.14 21.26 17.77
CA ARG A 31 12.00 22.73 17.81
C ARG A 31 11.01 23.28 16.79
N ASN A 32 10.40 22.43 15.96
CA ASN A 32 9.64 22.82 14.77
C ASN A 32 10.45 23.75 13.84
N ASP A 33 11.74 23.47 13.71
CA ASP A 33 12.71 24.24 12.92
C ASP A 33 12.80 23.64 11.51
N TRP A 34 11.72 23.82 10.73
CA TRP A 34 11.54 23.16 9.44
C TRP A 34 12.54 23.63 8.39
N ASP A 35 12.92 24.92 8.40
CA ASP A 35 13.95 25.46 7.52
C ASP A 35 15.31 24.80 7.77
N ALA A 36 15.66 24.55 9.03
CA ALA A 36 16.87 23.81 9.36
C ALA A 36 16.81 22.35 8.86
N LEU A 37 15.63 21.73 8.90
CA LEU A 37 15.43 20.38 8.40
C LEU A 37 15.56 20.31 6.86
N VAL A 38 14.99 21.29 6.14
CA VAL A 38 15.21 21.46 4.70
C VAL A 38 16.70 21.64 4.40
N GLU A 39 17.39 22.52 5.14
CA GLU A 39 18.82 22.74 4.95
C GLU A 39 19.64 21.45 5.14
N ILE A 40 19.31 20.64 6.15
CA ILE A 40 19.95 19.33 6.37
C ILE A 40 19.71 18.41 5.16
N GLY A 41 18.47 18.29 4.70
CA GLY A 41 18.09 17.47 3.55
C GLY A 41 18.85 17.86 2.29
N GLU A 42 18.79 19.13 1.89
CA GLU A 42 19.47 19.62 0.69
C GLU A 42 21.00 19.46 0.75
N ARG A 43 21.60 19.67 1.93
CA ARG A 43 23.06 19.47 2.09
C ARG A 43 23.43 18.00 1.95
N CYS A 44 22.60 17.09 2.44
CA CYS A 44 22.78 15.66 2.22
C CYS A 44 22.67 15.32 0.72
N GLU A 45 21.62 15.79 0.03
CA GLU A 45 21.43 15.57 -1.41
C GLU A 45 22.63 16.06 -2.24
N ARG A 46 23.07 17.30 -2.02
CA ARG A 46 24.27 17.84 -2.69
C ARG A 46 25.56 17.06 -2.38
N ALA A 47 25.62 16.36 -1.25
CA ALA A 47 26.75 15.50 -0.90
C ALA A 47 26.64 14.12 -1.57
N ILE A 48 25.43 13.59 -1.73
CA ILE A 48 25.14 12.36 -2.46
C ILE A 48 25.63 12.47 -3.91
N ASP A 49 25.37 13.61 -4.57
CA ASP A 49 25.90 13.92 -5.92
C ASP A 49 27.44 13.85 -6.01
N ARG A 50 28.13 13.98 -4.87
CA ARG A 50 29.59 13.90 -4.75
C ARG A 50 30.08 12.53 -4.26
N GLY A 51 29.19 11.54 -4.13
CA GLY A 51 29.51 10.16 -3.74
C GLY A 51 29.37 9.84 -2.25
N PHE A 52 28.87 10.77 -1.44
CA PHE A 52 28.64 10.53 0.00
C PHE A 52 27.43 9.62 0.21
N GLN A 53 27.47 8.79 1.24
CA GLN A 53 26.43 7.78 1.53
C GLN A 53 25.37 8.35 2.47
N LEU A 54 24.80 9.51 2.14
CA LEU A 54 23.91 10.28 3.03
C LEU A 54 22.42 10.20 2.67
N TRP A 55 22.05 9.35 1.71
CA TRP A 55 20.65 9.06 1.37
C TRP A 55 19.75 8.71 2.56
N PRO A 56 20.21 7.95 3.60
CA PRO A 56 19.33 7.66 4.73
C PRO A 56 18.96 8.93 5.50
N ALA A 57 19.89 9.89 5.65
CA ALA A 57 19.62 11.16 6.30
C ALA A 57 18.73 12.07 5.45
N ALA A 58 19.00 12.18 4.14
CA ALA A 58 18.20 13.00 3.23
C ALA A 58 16.74 12.52 3.17
N HIS A 59 16.53 11.22 2.95
CA HIS A 59 15.17 10.66 2.90
C HIS A 59 14.47 10.69 4.25
N HIS A 60 15.21 10.53 5.36
CA HIS A 60 14.61 10.69 6.69
C HIS A 60 14.20 12.14 6.94
N ALA A 61 15.00 13.14 6.52
CA ALA A 61 14.60 14.55 6.62
C ALA A 61 13.32 14.82 5.81
N ALA A 62 13.23 14.35 4.56
CA ALA A 62 12.04 14.48 3.73
C ALA A 62 10.82 13.77 4.34
N TYR A 63 11.00 12.57 4.89
CA TYR A 63 9.96 11.85 5.62
C TYR A 63 9.43 12.64 6.83
N ARG A 64 10.33 13.21 7.62
CA ARG A 64 9.96 14.01 8.81
C ARG A 64 9.26 15.32 8.43
N LEU A 65 9.67 15.96 7.33
CA LEU A 65 8.95 17.11 6.77
C LEU A 65 7.54 16.72 6.34
N ALA A 66 7.39 15.65 5.58
CA ALA A 66 6.09 15.15 5.14
C ALA A 66 5.16 14.75 6.30
N LEU A 67 5.73 14.23 7.39
CA LEU A 67 5.00 13.71 8.53
C LEU A 67 4.57 14.80 9.53
N GLU A 68 5.45 15.77 9.82
CA GLU A 68 5.30 16.66 10.98
C GLU A 68 5.24 18.15 10.64
N ALA A 69 5.69 18.56 9.45
CA ALA A 69 5.74 19.97 9.10
C ALA A 69 4.37 20.49 8.63
N PRO A 70 4.11 21.80 8.72
CA PRO A 70 2.98 22.44 8.05
C PRO A 70 3.02 22.21 6.53
N SER A 71 1.85 22.38 5.88
CA SER A 71 1.67 22.02 4.47
C SER A 71 2.62 22.71 3.50
N GLU A 72 3.14 23.90 3.85
CA GLU A 72 4.11 24.63 3.04
C GLU A 72 5.44 23.88 2.86
N TRP A 73 5.93 23.21 3.91
CA TRP A 73 7.13 22.36 3.80
C TRP A 73 6.78 20.91 3.45
N ALA A 74 5.66 20.39 3.98
CA ALA A 74 5.26 19.01 3.74
C ALA A 74 4.92 18.77 2.26
N GLY A 75 4.27 19.72 1.60
CA GLY A 75 3.93 19.63 0.17
C GLY A 75 5.16 19.63 -0.73
N GLU A 76 6.15 20.48 -0.46
CA GLU A 76 7.35 20.64 -1.29
C GLU A 76 8.19 19.35 -1.40
N VAL A 77 8.16 18.49 -0.38
CA VAL A 77 8.92 17.23 -0.38
C VAL A 77 8.21 16.09 -1.11
N VAL A 78 6.97 16.28 -1.57
CA VAL A 78 6.20 15.28 -2.33
C VAL A 78 6.70 15.23 -3.77
N VAL A 79 7.89 14.68 -3.95
CA VAL A 79 8.53 14.49 -5.26
C VAL A 79 8.93 13.05 -5.45
N ASP A 80 9.06 12.63 -6.71
CA ASP A 80 9.44 11.27 -7.03
C ASP A 80 10.84 10.92 -6.48
N GLY A 81 10.97 9.72 -5.91
CA GLY A 81 12.23 9.20 -5.37
C GLY A 81 12.68 9.72 -3.99
N ALA A 82 12.13 10.83 -3.47
CA ALA A 82 12.59 11.49 -2.22
C ALA A 82 12.47 10.63 -0.94
N ALA A 83 11.70 9.55 -0.99
CA ALA A 83 11.46 8.67 0.15
C ALA A 83 11.80 7.21 -0.12
N LYS A 84 12.77 6.96 -0.99
CA LYS A 84 13.22 5.59 -1.33
C LYS A 84 13.58 4.72 -0.11
N PHE A 85 13.90 5.31 1.04
CA PHE A 85 14.23 4.60 2.29
C PHE A 85 13.29 4.95 3.46
N ALA A 86 12.18 5.66 3.20
CA ALA A 86 11.18 5.94 4.22
C ALA A 86 10.25 4.72 4.42
N PRO A 87 9.50 4.67 5.53
CA PRO A 87 8.50 3.62 5.78
C PRO A 87 7.42 3.50 4.70
N GLY A 88 7.18 4.55 3.91
CA GLY A 88 6.26 4.54 2.77
C GLY A 88 6.39 5.77 1.87
N PRO A 89 5.57 5.87 0.82
CA PRO A 89 5.63 6.97 -0.13
C PRO A 89 5.17 8.28 0.51
N LEU A 90 5.86 9.39 0.21
CA LEU A 90 5.53 10.69 0.86
C LEU A 90 4.13 11.17 0.51
N SER A 91 3.60 10.81 -0.66
CA SER A 91 2.21 11.08 -1.04
C SER A 91 1.21 10.55 -0.01
N GLU A 92 1.44 9.34 0.52
CA GLU A 92 0.58 8.74 1.54
C GLU A 92 0.86 9.31 2.93
N VAL A 93 2.13 9.65 3.23
CA VAL A 93 2.54 10.24 4.51
C VAL A 93 1.93 11.62 4.70
N VAL A 94 2.09 12.54 3.74
CA VAL A 94 1.51 13.91 3.85
C VAL A 94 0.00 13.87 3.93
N ALA A 95 -0.61 12.94 3.20
CA ALA A 95 -2.06 12.78 3.18
C ALA A 95 -2.59 12.34 4.54
N GLN A 96 -1.78 11.83 5.48
CA GLN A 96 -2.26 11.47 6.81
C GLN A 96 -2.74 12.67 7.63
N PHE A 97 -2.07 13.82 7.51
CA PHE A 97 -2.26 14.95 8.43
C PHE A 97 -2.75 16.24 7.79
N HIS A 98 -2.82 16.30 6.46
CA HIS A 98 -3.25 17.49 5.73
C HIS A 98 -4.46 17.21 4.85
N GLU A 99 -5.32 18.20 4.70
CA GLU A 99 -6.36 18.21 3.67
C GLU A 99 -5.76 18.56 2.29
N TRP A 100 -6.42 18.15 1.21
CA TRP A 100 -5.90 18.45 -0.14
C TRP A 100 -5.77 19.95 -0.39
N ALA A 101 -6.74 20.75 0.06
CA ALA A 101 -6.75 22.20 -0.11
C ALA A 101 -5.54 22.90 0.54
N GLU A 102 -4.96 22.29 1.59
CA GLU A 102 -3.78 22.81 2.27
C GLU A 102 -2.48 22.43 1.56
N LEU A 103 -2.45 21.25 0.94
CA LEU A 103 -1.27 20.69 0.25
C LEU A 103 -1.12 21.20 -1.18
N ALA A 104 -2.22 21.29 -1.93
CA ALA A 104 -2.23 21.58 -3.35
C ALA A 104 -1.41 22.82 -3.76
N PRO A 105 -1.38 23.93 -2.99
CA PRO A 105 -0.57 25.10 -3.34
C PRO A 105 0.96 24.87 -3.31
N PHE A 106 1.42 23.83 -2.61
CA PHE A 106 2.84 23.61 -2.30
C PHE A 106 3.42 22.34 -2.93
N ILE A 107 2.56 21.41 -3.34
CA ILE A 107 3.00 20.19 -4.03
C ILE A 107 3.51 20.56 -5.43
N PRO A 108 4.74 20.17 -5.81
CA PRO A 108 5.25 20.37 -7.16
C PRO A 108 4.42 19.62 -8.21
N GLU A 109 4.37 20.18 -9.42
CA GLU A 109 3.75 19.49 -10.56
C GLU A 109 4.42 18.13 -10.82
N GLY A 110 3.60 17.12 -11.11
CA GLY A 110 4.04 15.79 -11.50
C GLY A 110 3.24 14.65 -10.87
N PRO A 111 3.60 13.39 -11.18
CA PRO A 111 2.84 12.21 -10.75
C PRO A 111 2.70 12.08 -9.22
N ALA A 112 3.73 12.47 -8.46
CA ALA A 112 3.72 12.42 -6.99
C ALA A 112 2.56 13.23 -6.38
N GLY A 113 2.22 14.37 -6.98
CA GLY A 113 1.08 15.19 -6.56
C GLY A 113 -0.27 14.54 -6.86
N ALA A 114 -0.41 13.90 -8.02
CA ALA A 114 -1.61 13.10 -8.32
C ALA A 114 -1.78 11.95 -7.32
N PHE A 115 -0.70 11.26 -6.94
CA PHE A 115 -0.77 10.25 -5.89
C PHE A 115 -1.23 10.84 -4.55
N ALA A 116 -0.69 11.99 -4.12
CA ALA A 116 -1.11 12.63 -2.87
C ALA A 116 -2.60 13.03 -2.91
N MET A 117 -3.10 13.50 -4.04
CA MET A 117 -4.53 13.77 -4.26
C MET A 117 -5.37 12.49 -4.06
N TYR A 118 -5.00 11.38 -4.70
CA TYR A 118 -5.73 10.12 -4.55
C TYR A 118 -5.63 9.52 -3.14
N GLU A 119 -4.53 9.77 -2.43
CA GLU A 119 -4.41 9.43 -1.01
C GLU A 119 -5.41 10.22 -0.15
N ARG A 120 -5.76 11.46 -0.53
CA ARG A 120 -6.84 12.23 0.11
C ARG A 120 -8.23 11.74 -0.28
N VAL A 121 -8.43 11.30 -1.53
CA VAL A 121 -9.68 10.63 -1.95
C VAL A 121 -9.94 9.40 -1.08
N LEU A 122 -8.92 8.56 -0.85
CA LEU A 122 -9.01 7.39 0.03
C LEU A 122 -9.37 7.74 1.48
N ARG A 123 -9.11 8.97 1.91
CA ARG A 123 -9.46 9.52 3.23
C ARG A 123 -10.83 10.21 3.24
N GLY A 124 -11.57 10.15 2.14
CA GLY A 124 -12.96 10.58 2.02
C GLY A 124 -13.15 11.95 1.41
N GLU A 125 -12.11 12.58 0.87
CA GLU A 125 -12.29 13.84 0.13
C GLU A 125 -12.94 13.60 -1.24
N ASP A 126 -13.85 14.50 -1.62
CA ASP A 126 -14.39 14.59 -2.97
C ASP A 126 -13.61 15.66 -3.74
N LEU A 127 -12.79 15.19 -4.67
CA LEU A 127 -11.91 16.00 -5.51
C LEU A 127 -12.30 15.91 -6.99
N THR A 128 -13.57 15.58 -7.28
CA THR A 128 -14.08 15.42 -8.65
C THR A 128 -13.87 16.67 -9.51
N GLU A 129 -14.05 17.85 -8.91
CA GLU A 129 -13.87 19.15 -9.58
C GLU A 129 -12.40 19.57 -9.72
N TYR A 130 -11.47 18.85 -9.07
CA TYR A 130 -10.05 19.15 -9.16
C TYR A 130 -9.48 18.68 -10.49
N VAL A 131 -8.80 19.58 -11.21
CA VAL A 131 -8.20 19.30 -12.50
C VAL A 131 -6.70 19.15 -12.32
N LEU A 132 -6.14 18.04 -12.80
CA LEU A 132 -4.71 17.85 -12.91
C LEU A 132 -4.20 18.58 -14.16
N ASP A 133 -3.06 19.26 -14.02
CA ASP A 133 -2.40 19.93 -15.15
C ASP A 133 -1.73 18.94 -16.12
N GLU A 134 -1.35 17.76 -15.61
CA GLU A 134 -0.77 16.65 -16.37
C GLU A 134 -1.79 15.50 -16.57
N PRO A 135 -1.56 14.58 -17.53
CA PRO A 135 -2.38 13.37 -17.65
C PRO A 135 -2.48 12.62 -16.32
N ASP A 136 -3.68 12.18 -16.00
CA ASP A 136 -3.97 11.49 -14.75
C ASP A 136 -3.30 10.10 -14.76
N PRO A 137 -2.35 9.82 -13.85
CA PRO A 137 -1.61 8.56 -13.90
C PRO A 137 -2.45 7.35 -13.47
N LEU A 138 -3.61 7.56 -12.82
CA LEU A 138 -4.47 6.46 -12.38
C LEU A 138 -5.78 6.39 -13.16
N ASP A 139 -6.25 7.51 -13.71
CA ASP A 139 -7.55 7.62 -14.39
C ASP A 139 -8.71 7.08 -13.53
N LEU A 140 -8.57 7.14 -12.20
CA LEU A 140 -9.60 6.71 -11.25
C LEU A 140 -10.57 7.86 -10.96
N PRO A 141 -11.79 7.56 -10.47
CA PRO A 141 -12.64 8.61 -9.93
C PRO A 141 -11.96 9.33 -8.75
N ARG A 142 -12.01 10.67 -8.77
CA ARG A 142 -11.43 11.52 -7.72
C ARG A 142 -12.35 11.68 -6.50
N VAL A 143 -13.21 10.69 -6.29
CA VAL A 143 -14.10 10.53 -5.15
C VAL A 143 -14.29 9.03 -4.90
N LEU A 144 -14.48 8.65 -3.64
CA LEU A 144 -14.84 7.27 -3.32
C LEU A 144 -16.24 6.97 -3.83
N GLN A 145 -16.39 5.82 -4.49
CA GLN A 145 -17.68 5.35 -4.98
C GLN A 145 -18.48 4.76 -3.82
N TYR A 146 -19.81 4.77 -3.94
CA TYR A 146 -20.70 4.32 -2.86
C TYR A 146 -20.55 2.83 -2.51
N TRP A 147 -20.02 2.01 -3.43
CA TRP A 147 -19.78 0.58 -3.28
C TRP A 147 -18.36 0.27 -2.76
N GLU A 148 -17.44 1.24 -2.80
CA GLU A 148 -16.09 1.08 -2.29
C GLU A 148 -16.07 0.98 -0.76
N PRO A 149 -15.12 0.24 -0.20
CA PRO A 149 -14.97 0.15 1.25
C PRO A 149 -14.37 1.42 1.82
N ARG A 150 -14.44 1.55 3.15
CA ARG A 150 -13.47 2.36 3.88
C ARG A 150 -12.15 1.57 3.92
N TYR A 151 -11.19 1.98 3.10
CA TYR A 151 -9.89 1.31 2.99
C TYR A 151 -9.10 1.31 4.31
N ALA A 152 -8.36 0.22 4.55
CA ALA A 152 -7.41 0.11 5.65
C ALA A 152 -6.11 0.84 5.26
N LEU A 153 -5.90 2.03 5.84
CA LEU A 153 -4.77 2.90 5.53
C LEU A 153 -3.63 2.72 6.53
N ALA A 154 -2.41 3.02 6.07
CA ALA A 154 -1.23 3.04 6.92
C ALA A 154 -1.29 4.16 7.97
N GLU A 155 -0.66 3.92 9.11
CA GLU A 155 -0.40 4.94 10.13
C GLU A 155 1.11 5.16 10.27
N TYR A 156 1.59 6.34 9.90
CA TYR A 156 2.99 6.74 9.97
C TYR A 156 3.33 7.45 11.27
N LYS A 157 4.52 7.16 11.81
CA LYS A 157 5.09 7.71 13.04
C LYS A 157 6.58 8.07 12.83
N PRO A 158 7.17 8.94 13.65
CA PRO A 158 8.55 9.38 13.44
C PRO A 158 9.57 8.23 13.42
N ASP A 159 9.29 7.17 14.19
CA ASP A 159 10.13 6.00 14.43
C ASP A 159 9.58 4.69 13.87
N GLY A 160 8.50 4.73 13.08
CA GLY A 160 7.92 3.53 12.49
C GLY A 160 6.64 3.79 11.71
N ALA A 161 5.96 2.71 11.33
CA ALA A 161 4.64 2.75 10.73
C ALA A 161 3.86 1.49 11.08
N SER A 162 2.54 1.57 11.08
CA SER A 162 1.66 0.42 11.19
C SER A 162 0.82 0.27 9.92
N PHE A 163 0.57 -0.99 9.53
CA PHE A 163 -0.14 -1.33 8.30
C PHE A 163 -1.29 -2.30 8.60
N PRO A 164 -2.35 -1.83 9.29
CA PRO A 164 -3.43 -2.70 9.71
C PRO A 164 -4.08 -3.37 8.50
N SER A 165 -4.28 -4.68 8.56
CA SER A 165 -5.10 -5.37 7.56
C SER A 165 -6.57 -4.97 7.71
N PRO A 166 -7.40 -5.19 6.67
CA PRO A 166 -8.83 -5.25 6.87
C PRO A 166 -9.20 -6.27 7.96
N PRO A 167 -10.35 -6.11 8.64
CA PRO A 167 -10.78 -7.06 9.66
C PRO A 167 -10.91 -8.48 9.09
N PRO A 168 -10.35 -9.51 9.74
CA PRO A 168 -10.50 -10.88 9.28
C PRO A 168 -11.98 -11.28 9.33
N PRO A 169 -12.50 -11.97 8.29
CA PRO A 169 -13.87 -12.39 8.27
C PRO A 169 -14.12 -13.59 9.20
N ASN A 170 -15.39 -13.86 9.48
CA ASN A 170 -15.78 -14.99 10.34
C ASN A 170 -15.74 -16.32 9.58
N PHE A 171 -14.57 -16.96 9.55
CA PHE A 171 -14.34 -18.23 8.87
C PHE A 171 -15.16 -19.38 9.44
N ARG A 172 -15.83 -20.11 8.54
CA ARG A 172 -16.66 -21.29 8.85
C ARG A 172 -16.05 -22.53 8.24
N SER A 173 -16.29 -23.67 8.89
CA SER A 173 -15.94 -24.97 8.32
C SER A 173 -16.76 -25.24 7.07
N GLN A 174 -16.09 -25.58 5.99
CA GLN A 174 -16.64 -26.04 4.72
C GLN A 174 -16.26 -27.51 4.48
N PRO A 175 -17.09 -28.27 3.74
CA PRO A 175 -16.66 -29.55 3.21
C PRO A 175 -15.43 -29.39 2.30
N MET A 176 -14.56 -30.40 2.26
CA MET A 176 -13.50 -30.43 1.26
C MET A 176 -14.11 -30.42 -0.14
N ALA A 177 -13.69 -29.47 -0.96
CA ALA A 177 -14.16 -29.35 -2.33
C ALA A 177 -13.45 -30.36 -3.24
N ALA A 178 -14.13 -30.77 -4.31
CA ALA A 178 -13.50 -31.51 -5.39
C ALA A 178 -12.69 -30.55 -6.26
N LEU A 179 -11.56 -31.03 -6.79
CA LEU A 179 -10.80 -30.31 -7.79
C LEU A 179 -11.66 -30.12 -9.06
N SER A 180 -11.63 -28.92 -9.62
CA SER A 180 -12.19 -28.66 -10.94
C SER A 180 -11.12 -28.49 -12.01
N LYS A 181 -11.55 -28.50 -13.27
CA LYS A 181 -10.69 -28.31 -14.43
C LYS A 181 -10.31 -26.83 -14.52
N THR A 182 -9.01 -26.58 -14.67
CA THR A 182 -8.49 -25.23 -14.92
C THR A 182 -8.67 -24.82 -16.39
N PHE A 183 -8.88 -23.54 -16.64
CA PHE A 183 -8.83 -22.94 -17.97
C PHE A 183 -7.82 -21.79 -18.03
N GLU A 184 -7.53 -21.30 -19.24
CA GLU A 184 -6.60 -20.20 -19.45
C GLU A 184 -7.35 -18.87 -19.42
N ASP A 185 -7.03 -18.05 -18.43
CA ASP A 185 -7.46 -16.66 -18.32
C ASP A 185 -6.27 -15.80 -17.88
N PRO A 186 -5.36 -15.45 -18.81
CA PRO A 186 -4.14 -14.75 -18.47
C PRO A 186 -4.39 -13.33 -17.95
N GLU A 187 -5.53 -12.71 -18.29
CA GLU A 187 -5.86 -11.35 -17.90
C GLU A 187 -6.27 -11.30 -16.43
N SER A 188 -7.26 -12.10 -16.02
CA SER A 188 -7.68 -12.17 -14.61
C SER A 188 -6.58 -12.75 -13.71
N ILE A 189 -5.89 -13.82 -14.14
CA ILE A 189 -4.78 -14.40 -13.39
C ILE A 189 -3.64 -13.38 -13.24
N GLY A 190 -3.34 -12.63 -14.30
CA GLY A 190 -2.33 -11.58 -14.29
C GLY A 190 -2.69 -10.45 -13.31
N ALA A 191 -3.93 -9.98 -13.34
CA ALA A 191 -4.41 -8.91 -12.48
C ALA A 191 -4.44 -9.33 -10.99
N LEU A 192 -4.91 -10.55 -10.68
CA LEU A 192 -4.86 -11.10 -9.32
C LEU A 192 -3.42 -11.18 -8.81
N LEU A 193 -2.49 -11.70 -9.62
CA LEU A 193 -1.09 -11.79 -9.24
C LEU A 193 -0.41 -10.41 -9.11
N ALA A 194 -0.90 -9.38 -9.82
CA ALA A 194 -0.40 -8.03 -9.72
C ALA A 194 -0.66 -7.41 -8.34
N LEU A 195 -1.74 -7.82 -7.65
CA LEU A 195 -2.07 -7.38 -6.29
C LEU A 195 -0.95 -7.66 -5.27
N VAL A 196 -0.09 -8.63 -5.54
CA VAL A 196 1.04 -9.00 -4.66
C VAL A 196 2.39 -8.84 -5.36
N GLN A 197 2.44 -8.09 -6.46
CA GLN A 197 3.67 -7.86 -7.22
C GLN A 197 4.75 -7.20 -6.35
N GLY A 198 4.35 -6.28 -5.45
CA GLY A 198 5.25 -5.58 -4.54
C GLY A 198 6.02 -6.51 -3.58
N TRP A 199 5.48 -7.71 -3.30
CA TRP A 199 6.05 -8.67 -2.34
C TRP A 199 7.23 -9.44 -2.93
N ARG A 200 7.25 -9.60 -4.25
CA ARG A 200 8.19 -10.47 -4.99
C ARG A 200 9.66 -10.02 -4.95
N GLY A 201 9.99 -8.97 -4.20
CA GLY A 201 11.37 -8.67 -3.80
C GLY A 201 11.96 -9.73 -2.86
N SER A 202 11.11 -10.46 -2.14
CA SER A 202 11.48 -11.57 -1.27
C SER A 202 11.55 -12.89 -2.06
N SER A 203 12.66 -13.62 -1.94
CA SER A 203 12.79 -14.97 -2.52
C SER A 203 11.90 -16.01 -1.82
N ARG A 204 11.26 -15.64 -0.71
CA ARG A 204 10.38 -16.50 0.09
C ARG A 204 8.90 -16.29 -0.23
N THR A 205 8.53 -15.25 -0.97
CA THR A 205 7.14 -15.03 -1.36
C THR A 205 6.66 -16.16 -2.25
N VAL A 206 5.54 -16.77 -1.86
CA VAL A 206 4.80 -17.71 -2.70
C VAL A 206 3.50 -17.03 -3.11
N ALA A 207 3.20 -17.02 -4.41
CA ALA A 207 1.95 -16.48 -4.94
C ALA A 207 1.48 -17.34 -6.11
N GLN A 208 0.22 -17.75 -6.09
CA GLN A 208 -0.43 -18.52 -7.14
C GLN A 208 -1.84 -17.99 -7.34
N ALA A 209 -2.28 -17.92 -8.60
CA ALA A 209 -3.66 -17.68 -8.96
C ALA A 209 -4.10 -18.68 -10.04
N VAL A 210 -5.38 -19.03 -10.05
CA VAL A 210 -5.97 -20.03 -10.95
C VAL A 210 -7.37 -19.60 -11.39
N ALA A 211 -7.81 -20.11 -12.54
CA ALA A 211 -9.17 -20.01 -13.05
C ALA A 211 -9.72 -21.41 -13.33
N VAL A 212 -10.96 -21.70 -12.96
CA VAL A 212 -11.58 -23.03 -13.07
C VAL A 212 -13.04 -22.97 -13.54
N ASP A 213 -13.48 -24.02 -14.24
CA ASP A 213 -14.88 -24.28 -14.53
C ASP A 213 -15.60 -24.76 -13.24
N GLY A 214 -16.12 -23.87 -12.39
CA GLY A 214 -16.68 -24.29 -11.10
C GLY A 214 -16.98 -23.14 -10.14
N ASP A 215 -16.85 -23.43 -8.84
CA ASP A 215 -17.09 -22.47 -7.76
C ASP A 215 -15.80 -22.07 -7.04
N ALA A 216 -15.89 -21.05 -6.17
CA ALA A 216 -14.75 -20.54 -5.41
C ALA A 216 -14.05 -21.64 -4.58
N ALA A 217 -14.81 -22.58 -4.01
CA ALA A 217 -14.24 -23.67 -3.22
C ALA A 217 -13.40 -24.63 -4.09
N SER A 218 -13.85 -24.91 -5.32
CA SER A 218 -13.10 -25.72 -6.28
C SER A 218 -11.84 -25.01 -6.79
N ALA A 219 -11.87 -23.68 -6.97
CA ALA A 219 -10.71 -22.86 -7.32
C ALA A 219 -9.67 -22.88 -6.19
N VAL A 220 -10.12 -22.71 -4.94
CA VAL A 220 -9.26 -22.81 -3.75
C VAL A 220 -8.63 -24.20 -3.64
N ALA A 221 -9.40 -25.27 -3.87
CA ALA A 221 -8.88 -26.64 -3.79
C ALA A 221 -7.76 -26.93 -4.79
N VAL A 222 -7.70 -26.22 -5.93
CA VAL A 222 -6.59 -26.33 -6.89
C VAL A 222 -5.30 -25.73 -6.34
N ILE A 223 -5.38 -24.68 -5.51
CA ILE A 223 -4.22 -24.06 -4.85
C ILE A 223 -3.84 -24.85 -3.59
N ASP A 224 -4.82 -25.15 -2.73
CA ASP A 224 -4.64 -25.85 -1.46
C ASP A 224 -5.80 -26.84 -1.24
N PRO A 225 -5.60 -28.14 -1.54
CA PRO A 225 -6.67 -29.14 -1.51
C PRO A 225 -7.14 -29.52 -0.10
N GLU A 226 -6.45 -29.08 0.95
CA GLU A 226 -6.77 -29.40 2.35
C GLU A 226 -7.53 -28.26 3.05
N VAL A 227 -7.86 -27.18 2.34
CA VAL A 227 -8.65 -26.07 2.88
C VAL A 227 -10.03 -26.53 3.29
N THR A 228 -10.40 -26.18 4.52
CA THR A 228 -11.72 -26.46 5.09
C THR A 228 -12.32 -25.25 5.78
N ARG A 229 -11.68 -24.07 5.71
CA ARG A 229 -12.15 -22.85 6.37
C ARG A 229 -12.27 -21.72 5.37
N MET A 230 -13.50 -21.29 5.12
CA MET A 230 -13.80 -20.18 4.21
C MET A 230 -14.85 -19.26 4.82
N ALA A 231 -14.84 -18.00 4.41
CA ALA A 231 -15.85 -17.02 4.76
C ALA A 231 -16.30 -16.30 3.48
N GLN A 232 -17.61 -16.29 3.23
CA GLN A 232 -18.17 -15.39 2.23
C GLN A 232 -18.04 -13.95 2.74
N ILE A 233 -17.64 -13.04 1.86
CA ILE A 233 -17.47 -11.62 2.15
C ILE A 233 -18.21 -10.79 1.10
N SER A 234 -18.41 -9.50 1.38
CA SER A 234 -18.96 -8.60 0.36
C SER A 234 -17.90 -8.25 -0.68
N GLY A 235 -18.31 -7.83 -1.87
CA GLY A 235 -17.38 -7.26 -2.85
C GLY A 235 -16.63 -6.02 -2.32
N SER A 236 -17.27 -5.24 -1.44
CA SER A 236 -16.62 -4.12 -0.76
C SER A 236 -15.47 -4.58 0.16
N ASP A 237 -15.69 -5.65 0.93
CA ASP A 237 -14.62 -6.24 1.77
C ASP A 237 -13.52 -6.87 0.91
N ALA A 238 -13.87 -7.49 -0.22
CA ALA A 238 -12.88 -8.01 -1.18
C ALA A 238 -12.00 -6.89 -1.74
N MET A 239 -12.59 -5.76 -2.14
CA MET A 239 -11.86 -4.55 -2.54
C MET A 239 -10.90 -4.06 -1.45
N ALA A 240 -11.29 -4.14 -0.18
CA ALA A 240 -10.44 -3.72 0.94
C ALA A 240 -9.20 -4.63 1.06
N TRP A 241 -9.39 -5.95 0.94
CA TRP A 241 -8.29 -6.92 0.97
C TRP A 241 -7.36 -6.81 -0.24
N MET A 242 -7.91 -6.67 -1.44
CA MET A 242 -7.13 -6.47 -2.67
C MET A 242 -6.29 -5.20 -2.60
N ALA A 243 -6.90 -4.08 -2.22
CA ALA A 243 -6.18 -2.81 -2.14
C ALA A 243 -5.14 -2.78 -1.02
N TRP A 244 -5.43 -3.40 0.13
CA TRP A 244 -4.45 -3.53 1.20
C TRP A 244 -3.23 -4.32 0.74
N ALA A 245 -3.43 -5.49 0.11
CA ALA A 245 -2.33 -6.29 -0.43
C ALA A 245 -1.52 -5.51 -1.47
N ALA A 246 -2.20 -4.89 -2.44
CA ALA A 246 -1.56 -4.13 -3.53
C ALA A 246 -0.82 -2.87 -3.09
N SER A 247 -1.30 -2.24 -2.00
CA SER A 247 -0.62 -1.09 -1.39
C SER A 247 0.71 -1.47 -0.72
N SER A 248 0.87 -2.74 -0.33
CA SER A 248 1.98 -3.19 0.52
C SER A 248 3.19 -3.69 -0.26
N GLY A 249 4.33 -3.75 0.42
CA GLY A 249 5.57 -4.31 -0.09
C GLY A 249 5.84 -5.75 0.35
N GLY A 250 4.91 -6.40 1.05
CA GLY A 250 5.22 -7.61 1.79
C GLY A 250 6.19 -7.30 2.92
N ALA A 251 6.97 -8.29 3.35
CA ALA A 251 7.82 -8.16 4.51
C ALA A 251 9.10 -7.35 4.26
N THR A 252 9.66 -7.45 3.05
CA THR A 252 10.94 -6.82 2.71
C THR A 252 10.85 -5.82 1.57
N GLY A 253 9.77 -5.84 0.80
CA GLY A 253 9.51 -4.87 -0.24
C GLY A 253 8.97 -3.57 0.33
N ARG A 254 8.81 -2.59 -0.56
CA ARG A 254 8.36 -1.26 -0.15
C ARG A 254 6.87 -1.12 -0.30
N ARG A 255 6.28 -0.41 0.65
CA ARG A 255 4.92 0.08 0.50
C ARG A 255 4.81 0.96 -0.75
N ARG A 256 3.81 0.68 -1.57
CA ARG A 256 3.52 1.34 -2.85
C ARG A 256 2.52 2.50 -2.68
N GLY A 257 1.74 2.48 -1.61
CA GLY A 257 0.74 3.51 -1.30
C GLY A 257 -0.69 3.01 -1.50
N GLY A 258 -1.62 3.58 -0.74
CA GLY A 258 -3.05 3.26 -0.84
C GLY A 258 -3.61 3.57 -2.22
N ALA A 259 -3.20 4.67 -2.86
CA ALA A 259 -3.70 5.08 -4.18
C ALA A 259 -3.42 4.02 -5.26
N ILE A 260 -2.21 3.47 -5.26
CA ILE A 260 -1.84 2.33 -6.12
C ILE A 260 -2.62 1.08 -5.73
N GLY A 261 -2.80 0.84 -4.43
CA GLY A 261 -3.61 -0.28 -3.96
C GLY A 261 -5.04 -0.24 -4.50
N ARG A 262 -5.68 0.93 -4.48
CA ARG A 262 -7.01 1.16 -5.06
C ARG A 262 -7.02 0.88 -6.56
N LEU A 263 -6.05 1.41 -7.30
CA LEU A 263 -5.93 1.16 -8.74
C LEU A 263 -5.86 -0.33 -9.06
N ASP A 264 -4.94 -1.05 -8.42
CA ASP A 264 -4.74 -2.47 -8.71
C ASP A 264 -5.97 -3.31 -8.33
N ALA A 265 -6.72 -2.92 -7.29
CA ALA A 265 -7.99 -3.55 -6.93
C ALA A 265 -9.08 -3.31 -7.99
N TRP A 266 -9.19 -2.08 -8.53
CA TRP A 266 -10.10 -1.79 -9.64
C TRP A 266 -9.74 -2.59 -10.89
N VAL A 267 -8.46 -2.63 -11.24
CA VAL A 267 -7.97 -3.41 -12.39
C VAL A 267 -8.24 -4.90 -12.21
N ALA A 268 -8.11 -5.45 -11.00
CA ALA A 268 -8.43 -6.85 -10.71
C ALA A 268 -9.91 -7.16 -10.95
N VAL A 269 -10.82 -6.32 -10.46
CA VAL A 269 -12.27 -6.49 -10.71
C VAL A 269 -12.61 -6.31 -12.18
N ALA A 270 -11.99 -5.32 -12.84
CA ALA A 270 -12.21 -5.06 -14.25
C ALA A 270 -11.81 -6.27 -15.13
N ALA A 271 -10.65 -6.87 -14.84
CA ALA A 271 -10.17 -8.06 -15.52
C ALA A 271 -11.10 -9.26 -15.29
N LEU A 272 -11.48 -9.53 -14.04
CA LEU A 272 -12.42 -10.61 -13.69
C LEU A 272 -13.77 -10.48 -14.40
N ALA A 273 -14.24 -9.24 -14.60
CA ALA A 273 -15.50 -8.96 -15.29
C ALA A 273 -15.34 -8.83 -16.82
N GLY A 274 -14.13 -9.01 -17.36
CA GLY A 274 -13.86 -8.98 -18.80
C GLY A 274 -13.94 -7.59 -19.45
N PHE A 275 -13.69 -6.52 -18.70
CA PHE A 275 -13.60 -5.17 -19.28
C PHE A 275 -12.27 -4.98 -20.02
N GLU A 276 -12.34 -4.63 -21.32
CA GLU A 276 -11.17 -4.41 -22.18
C GLU A 276 -10.70 -2.95 -22.22
N GLU A 277 -11.56 -2.00 -21.84
CA GLU A 277 -11.28 -0.56 -21.90
C GLU A 277 -11.00 0.02 -20.51
N TRP A 278 -10.05 0.97 -20.45
CA TRP A 278 -9.73 1.73 -19.23
C TRP A 278 -9.78 3.24 -19.52
N PRO A 279 -10.36 4.06 -18.62
CA PRO A 279 -10.99 3.67 -17.36
C PRO A 279 -12.39 3.05 -17.53
N VAL A 280 -12.74 2.16 -16.60
CA VAL A 280 -14.09 1.55 -16.55
C VAL A 280 -15.07 2.53 -15.90
N ASP A 281 -16.32 2.55 -16.38
CA ASP A 281 -17.39 3.31 -15.74
C ASP A 281 -17.58 2.84 -14.26
N PRO A 282 -17.58 3.76 -13.29
CA PRO A 282 -17.66 3.40 -11.87
C PRO A 282 -18.92 2.62 -11.47
N ASP A 283 -20.05 2.91 -12.09
CA ASP A 283 -21.30 2.22 -11.77
C ASP A 283 -21.31 0.82 -12.40
N GLU A 284 -20.79 0.67 -13.61
CA GLU A 284 -20.62 -0.64 -14.27
C GLU A 284 -19.68 -1.55 -13.48
N LEU A 285 -18.54 -1.03 -13.01
CA LEU A 285 -17.61 -1.80 -12.18
C LEU A 285 -18.24 -2.20 -10.84
N GLY A 286 -19.01 -1.30 -10.23
CA GLY A 286 -19.73 -1.58 -8.97
C GLY A 286 -20.81 -2.66 -9.12
N VAL A 287 -21.50 -2.69 -10.27
CA VAL A 287 -22.45 -3.75 -10.61
C VAL A 287 -21.73 -5.08 -10.79
N ALA A 288 -20.62 -5.11 -11.55
CA ALA A 288 -19.82 -6.32 -11.74
C ALA A 288 -19.29 -6.87 -10.40
N LEU A 289 -18.70 -6.00 -9.57
CA LEU A 289 -18.21 -6.36 -8.24
C LEU A 289 -19.28 -7.02 -7.38
N SER A 290 -20.53 -6.52 -7.46
CA SER A 290 -21.67 -7.02 -6.68
C SER A 290 -22.31 -8.28 -7.28
N GLY A 291 -22.05 -8.58 -8.54
CA GLY A 291 -22.53 -9.79 -9.22
C GLY A 291 -21.74 -11.04 -8.84
N PHE A 292 -20.49 -10.86 -8.42
CA PHE A 292 -19.62 -11.94 -7.97
C PHE A 292 -19.89 -12.40 -6.53
N ASP A 293 -19.69 -13.70 -6.29
CA ASP A 293 -19.64 -14.28 -4.95
C ASP A 293 -18.20 -14.32 -4.44
N TRP A 294 -17.88 -13.47 -3.45
CA TRP A 294 -16.52 -13.31 -2.93
C TRP A 294 -16.28 -14.12 -1.66
N TRP A 295 -15.08 -14.68 -1.55
CA TRP A 295 -14.68 -15.54 -0.44
C TRP A 295 -13.25 -15.26 0.02
N CYS A 296 -13.05 -15.18 1.33
CA CYS A 296 -11.73 -15.43 1.93
C CYS A 296 -11.60 -16.90 2.32
N TRP A 297 -10.37 -17.41 2.34
CA TRP A 297 -10.07 -18.74 2.84
C TRP A 297 -8.86 -18.74 3.77
N GLU A 298 -8.85 -19.65 4.75
CA GLU A 298 -7.68 -19.89 5.59
C GLU A 298 -6.89 -21.08 5.01
N PRO A 299 -5.59 -20.92 4.75
CA PRO A 299 -4.74 -22.01 4.28
C PRO A 299 -4.67 -23.17 5.25
N SER A 300 -4.43 -24.37 4.72
CA SER A 300 -4.27 -25.59 5.53
C SER A 300 -3.01 -25.55 6.40
N GLN A 301 -1.97 -24.88 5.92
CA GLN A 301 -0.72 -24.67 6.64
C GLN A 301 -0.72 -23.31 7.34
N PRO A 302 -0.14 -23.20 8.55
CA PRO A 302 0.04 -21.91 9.22
C PRO A 302 0.82 -20.92 8.34
N VAL A 303 0.34 -19.69 8.29
CA VAL A 303 0.97 -18.58 7.57
C VAL A 303 1.42 -17.51 8.56
N SER A 304 2.56 -16.88 8.27
CA SER A 304 3.09 -15.72 9.01
C SER A 304 3.23 -14.52 8.08
N GLY A 305 3.47 -13.33 8.64
CA GLY A 305 3.74 -12.14 7.84
C GLY A 305 2.55 -11.69 6.99
N TRP A 306 2.80 -11.37 5.73
CA TRP A 306 1.80 -10.83 4.82
C TRP A 306 1.09 -11.95 4.06
N SER A 307 -0.23 -11.84 3.90
CA SER A 307 -1.00 -12.85 3.19
C SER A 307 -2.22 -12.29 2.49
N LEU A 308 -2.57 -12.89 1.36
CA LEU A 308 -3.80 -12.64 0.62
C LEU A 308 -4.35 -13.98 0.16
N TYR A 309 -5.54 -14.32 0.66
CA TYR A 309 -6.25 -15.56 0.35
C TYR A 309 -7.69 -15.22 0.01
N LEU A 310 -7.93 -15.07 -1.28
CA LEU A 310 -9.19 -14.59 -1.85
C LEU A 310 -9.61 -15.52 -2.98
N ALA A 311 -10.90 -15.77 -3.09
CA ALA A 311 -11.51 -16.46 -4.20
C ALA A 311 -12.80 -15.73 -4.58
N VAL A 312 -13.19 -15.92 -5.83
CA VAL A 312 -14.35 -15.28 -6.43
C VAL A 312 -14.97 -16.24 -7.42
N ASP A 313 -16.28 -16.39 -7.38
CA ASP A 313 -17.03 -17.10 -8.40
C ASP A 313 -18.05 -16.18 -9.08
N ASP A 314 -18.17 -16.36 -10.39
CA ASP A 314 -19.18 -15.73 -11.22
C ASP A 314 -20.37 -16.69 -11.36
N PRO A 315 -21.50 -16.40 -10.68
CA PRO A 315 -22.66 -17.28 -10.71
C PRO A 315 -23.35 -17.33 -12.09
N ASP A 316 -23.12 -16.35 -12.96
CA ASP A 316 -23.74 -16.29 -14.28
C ASP A 316 -23.01 -17.17 -15.31
N THR A 317 -21.68 -17.29 -15.18
CA THR A 317 -20.85 -18.11 -16.08
C THR A 317 -20.54 -19.50 -15.51
N GLY A 318 -20.55 -19.65 -14.18
CA GLY A 318 -20.06 -20.86 -13.51
C GLY A 318 -18.54 -20.99 -13.58
N GLU A 319 -17.84 -19.86 -13.65
CA GLU A 319 -16.39 -19.76 -13.62
C GLU A 319 -15.94 -19.20 -12.27
N ALA A 320 -14.77 -19.62 -11.81
CA ALA A 320 -14.23 -19.15 -10.54
C ALA A 320 -12.72 -18.96 -10.60
N TRP A 321 -12.24 -18.01 -9.79
CA TRP A 321 -10.84 -17.67 -9.64
C TRP A 321 -10.44 -17.72 -8.17
N ALA A 322 -9.18 -18.02 -7.92
CA ALA A 322 -8.60 -17.92 -6.59
C ALA A 322 -7.18 -17.38 -6.67
N ILE A 323 -6.78 -16.65 -5.64
CA ILE A 323 -5.40 -16.28 -5.35
C ILE A 323 -5.04 -16.74 -3.94
N GLY A 324 -3.86 -17.35 -3.82
CA GLY A 324 -3.19 -17.60 -2.56
C GLY A 324 -1.79 -17.01 -2.61
N ALA A 325 -1.49 -16.11 -1.68
CA ALA A 325 -0.20 -15.48 -1.59
C ALA A 325 0.25 -15.32 -0.13
N ASN A 326 1.52 -15.58 0.13
CA ASN A 326 2.15 -15.37 1.43
C ASN A 326 3.58 -14.87 1.28
N ASP A 327 3.94 -13.87 2.06
CA ASP A 327 5.33 -13.48 2.33
C ASP A 327 5.57 -13.60 3.85
N PRO A 328 6.25 -14.68 4.30
CA PRO A 328 6.35 -15.03 5.71
C PRO A 328 7.20 -14.06 6.55
N GLY A 329 7.99 -13.20 5.90
CA GLY A 329 8.97 -12.33 6.53
C GLY A 329 10.27 -13.02 6.95
N GLU A 330 11.06 -12.31 7.75
CA GLU A 330 12.29 -12.87 8.34
C GLU A 330 11.95 -13.68 9.61
N GLU A 331 12.72 -14.74 9.87
CA GLU A 331 12.55 -15.55 11.08
C GLU A 331 12.87 -14.68 12.31
N GLY A 332 11.84 -14.26 13.06
CA GLY A 332 12.00 -13.41 14.25
C GLY A 332 10.93 -12.32 14.42
N ASP A 333 10.18 -11.99 13.36
CA ASP A 333 9.14 -10.94 13.40
C ASP A 333 7.80 -11.41 14.02
N GLU A 334 7.72 -12.65 14.52
CA GLU A 334 6.53 -13.23 15.15
C GLU A 334 6.10 -12.53 16.45
N ALA A 335 6.85 -11.53 16.93
CA ALA A 335 6.59 -10.88 18.22
C ALA A 335 5.79 -9.57 18.15
N GLU A 336 5.56 -8.95 16.99
CA GLU A 336 4.96 -7.59 16.94
C GLU A 336 3.66 -7.45 16.13
N SER A 337 3.21 -8.45 15.36
CA SER A 337 2.04 -8.28 14.47
C SER A 337 0.69 -8.78 14.99
N ASN A 338 0.59 -9.38 16.17
CA ASN A 338 -0.70 -9.83 16.71
C ASN A 338 -0.94 -9.33 18.15
N GLY A 339 -1.05 -8.01 18.29
CA GLY A 339 -1.74 -7.39 19.43
C GLY A 339 -3.24 -7.63 19.34
N THR A 340 -3.67 -8.87 19.58
CA THR A 340 -5.06 -9.15 19.98
C THR A 340 -5.27 -8.51 21.34
N GLY A 341 -5.89 -7.34 21.34
CA GLY A 341 -6.41 -6.76 22.57
C GLY A 341 -7.62 -7.55 23.02
N GLU A 342 -7.41 -8.55 23.88
CA GLU A 342 -8.43 -9.02 24.81
C GLU A 342 -7.78 -9.57 26.10
N ASP A 343 -8.30 -9.04 27.22
CA ASP A 343 -8.25 -9.50 28.62
C ASP A 343 -7.00 -9.28 29.51
N ALA A 344 -7.01 -8.15 30.23
CA ALA A 344 -7.08 -8.09 31.70
C ALA A 344 -7.56 -6.72 32.21
#